data_AF-A0A6V7QU55-F1
#
_entry.id   AF-A0A6V7QU55-F1
#
_cell.length_a   1.000
_cell.length_b   1.000
_cell.length_c   1.000
_cell.angle_alpha   90.00
_cell.angle_beta   90.00
_cell.angle_gamma   90.00
#
_symmetry.space_group_name_H-M   'P 1'
#
loop_
_entity.id
_entity.type
_entity.pdbx_description
1 polymer ?
#
loop_
_entity_poly.entity_id
_entity_poly.type
_entity_poly.pdbx_seq_one_letter_code
_entity_poly.pdbx_strand_id
1 'polypeptide(L)'
;MAATKVYIVYYSMYGHVEKLAEEIKKGASSVEGVEAKLWQVPETLPEEVLAKMNAPPKSDVPIISPNELAEADGIIFGFPTRFGMMAAQFKAFLDATGGLWRTQQLAGKPAGIFYSTGSQGGGQETTP
;
A
#
# COMPACT_ATOMS: atom_id res chain seq x y z
N MET A 1 1.18 27.38 5.06
CA MET A 1 1.03 26.22 5.96
C MET A 1 1.88 25.08 5.43
N ALA A 2 2.38 24.18 6.27
CA ALA A 2 3.05 22.97 5.76
C ALA A 2 2.02 22.14 4.98
N ALA A 3 2.43 21.53 3.86
CA ALA A 3 1.56 20.66 3.09
C ALA A 3 1.27 19.36 3.88
N THR A 4 0.01 18.93 3.86
CA THR A 4 -0.43 17.65 4.45
C THR A 4 0.07 16.51 3.58
N LYS A 5 0.90 15.63 4.15
CA LYS A 5 1.49 14.49 3.43
C LYS A 5 0.55 13.28 3.47
N VAL A 6 0.11 12.81 2.32
CA VAL A 6 -0.70 11.59 2.19
C VAL A 6 0.12 10.51 1.49
N TYR A 7 0.36 9.39 2.17
CA TYR A 7 1.08 8.27 1.59
C TYR A 7 0.09 7.21 1.11
N ILE A 8 0.19 6.85 -0.17
CA ILE A 8 -0.52 5.73 -0.76
C ILE A 8 0.49 4.58 -0.84
N VAL A 9 0.38 3.65 0.11
CA VAL A 9 1.29 2.53 0.27
C VAL A 9 0.61 1.27 -0.23
N TYR A 10 1.16 0.63 -1.24
CA TYR A 10 0.50 -0.50 -1.89
C TYR A 10 1.42 -1.69 -2.17
N TYR A 11 0.81 -2.87 -2.23
CA TYR A 11 1.38 -4.04 -2.88
C TYR A 11 0.58 -4.37 -4.14
N SER A 12 1.26 -4.56 -5.27
CA SER A 12 0.64 -4.93 -6.55
C SER A 12 1.47 -6.02 -7.22
N MET A 13 0.86 -7.18 -7.45
CA MET A 13 1.52 -8.26 -8.19
C MET A 13 1.34 -8.10 -9.70
N TYR A 14 0.11 -7.77 -10.13
CA TYR A 14 -0.28 -7.73 -11.55
C TYR A 14 -0.67 -6.33 -12.06
N GLY A 15 -0.30 -5.26 -11.33
CA GLY A 15 -0.56 -3.87 -11.74
C GLY A 15 -1.96 -3.32 -11.41
N HIS A 16 -2.96 -4.16 -11.10
CA HIS A 16 -4.33 -3.68 -10.84
C HIS A 16 -4.43 -2.74 -9.63
N VAL A 17 -3.76 -3.07 -8.52
CA VAL A 17 -3.77 -2.24 -7.30
C VAL A 17 -2.99 -0.95 -7.54
N GLU A 18 -1.88 -1.03 -8.26
CA GLU A 18 -1.09 0.14 -8.64
C GLU A 18 -1.91 1.14 -9.45
N LYS A 19 -2.68 0.67 -10.44
CA LYS A 19 -3.57 1.53 -11.23
C LYS A 19 -4.64 2.23 -10.37
N LEU A 20 -5.17 1.54 -9.36
CA LEU A 20 -6.06 2.18 -8.38
C LEU A 20 -5.31 3.22 -7.54
N ALA A 21 -4.08 2.91 -7.11
CA ALA A 21 -3.23 3.78 -6.32
C ALA A 21 -2.89 5.08 -7.08
N GLU A 22 -2.65 5.01 -8.39
CA GLU A 22 -2.42 6.16 -9.27
C GLU A 22 -3.64 7.10 -9.32
N GLU A 23 -4.85 6.56 -9.48
CA GLU A 23 -6.07 7.37 -9.47
C GLU A 23 -6.37 7.96 -8.09
N ILE A 24 -6.09 7.21 -7.00
CA ILE A 24 -6.18 7.73 -5.63
C ILE A 24 -5.19 8.88 -5.43
N LYS A 25 -3.93 8.73 -5.86
CA LYS A 25 -2.92 9.80 -5.83
C LYS A 25 -3.42 11.03 -6.58
N LYS A 26 -3.92 10.86 -7.80
CA LYS A 26 -4.48 11.97 -8.61
C LYS A 26 -5.61 12.69 -7.89
N GLY A 27 -6.53 11.95 -7.27
CA GLY A 27 -7.62 12.51 -6.47
C GLY A 27 -7.10 13.30 -5.26
N ALA A 28 -6.22 12.69 -4.46
CA ALA A 28 -5.62 13.34 -3.29
C ALA A 28 -4.82 14.60 -3.68
N SER A 29 -4.02 14.55 -4.74
CA SER A 29 -3.24 15.67 -5.27
C SER A 29 -4.09 16.81 -5.85
N SER A 30 -5.39 16.61 -6.07
CA SER A 30 -6.28 17.67 -6.54
C SER A 30 -6.72 18.62 -5.41
N VAL A 31 -6.48 18.25 -4.15
CA VAL A 31 -6.84 19.04 -2.97
C VAL A 31 -5.73 20.02 -2.63
N GLU A 32 -6.06 21.31 -2.50
CA GLU A 32 -5.10 22.35 -2.14
C GLU A 32 -4.41 22.03 -0.80
N GLY A 33 -3.09 22.14 -0.77
CA GLY A 33 -2.29 21.88 0.44
C GLY A 33 -2.02 20.40 0.74
N VAL A 34 -2.40 19.46 -0.15
CA VAL A 34 -2.11 18.03 -0.01
C VAL A 34 -0.96 17.59 -0.93
N GLU A 35 0.06 16.96 -0.35
CA GLU A 35 1.15 16.30 -1.07
C GLU A 35 0.95 14.77 -1.02
N ALA A 36 0.55 14.16 -2.13
CA ALA A 36 0.31 12.72 -2.21
C ALA A 36 1.50 11.97 -2.84
N LYS A 37 1.97 10.91 -2.19
CA LYS A 37 3.09 10.07 -2.65
C LYS A 37 2.70 8.60 -2.78
N LEU A 38 3.21 7.94 -3.81
CA LEU A 38 3.05 6.50 -4.00
C LEU A 38 4.27 5.76 -3.48
N TRP A 39 4.02 4.61 -2.88
CA TRP A 39 5.03 3.76 -2.29
C TRP A 39 4.70 2.29 -2.53
N GLN A 40 5.70 1.54 -2.99
CA GLN A 40 5.61 0.08 -3.12
C GLN A 40 6.04 -0.58 -1.80
N VAL A 41 5.27 -1.56 -1.36
CA VAL A 41 5.71 -2.51 -0.33
C VAL A 41 6.75 -3.46 -0.92
N PRO A 42 7.83 -3.81 -0.19
CA PRO A 42 8.83 -4.77 -0.64
C PRO A 42 8.22 -6.11 -1.10
N GLU A 43 8.71 -6.63 -2.22
CA GLU A 43 8.40 -7.99 -2.66
C GLU A 43 9.13 -9.02 -1.79
N THR A 44 8.46 -10.12 -1.46
CA THR A 44 9.02 -11.18 -0.60
C THR A 44 9.17 -12.51 -1.34
N LEU A 45 8.61 -12.64 -2.55
CA LEU A 45 8.78 -13.83 -3.37
C LEU A 45 10.12 -13.80 -4.13
N PRO A 46 10.81 -14.94 -4.26
CA PRO A 46 11.97 -15.06 -5.13
C PRO A 46 11.62 -14.76 -6.60
N GLU A 47 12.58 -14.22 -7.35
CA GLU A 47 12.42 -13.90 -8.78
C GLU A 47 11.97 -15.12 -9.61
N GLU A 48 12.48 -16.31 -9.31
CA GLU A 48 12.07 -17.56 -9.97
C GLU A 48 10.58 -17.89 -9.79
N VAL A 49 10.00 -17.54 -8.64
CA VAL A 49 8.57 -17.74 -8.35
C VAL A 49 7.76 -16.70 -9.11
N LEU A 50 8.19 -15.43 -9.09
CA LEU A 50 7.56 -14.35 -9.85
C LEU A 50 7.54 -14.66 -11.35
N ALA A 51 8.64 -15.20 -11.90
CA ALA A 51 8.74 -15.62 -13.28
C ALA A 51 7.72 -16.72 -13.62
N LYS A 52 7.61 -17.76 -12.78
CA LYS A 52 6.60 -18.83 -12.94
C LYS A 52 5.16 -18.31 -12.85
N MET A 53 4.94 -17.25 -12.09
CA MET A 53 3.63 -16.59 -11.95
C MET A 53 3.32 -15.61 -13.08
N ASN A 54 4.24 -15.41 -14.04
CA ASN A 54 4.17 -14.39 -15.08
C ASN A 54 3.89 -13.00 -14.49
N ALA A 55 4.50 -12.70 -13.34
CA ALA A 55 4.38 -11.37 -12.73
C ALA A 55 5.10 -10.34 -13.64
N PRO A 56 4.46 -9.23 -13.99
CA PRO A 56 5.11 -8.15 -14.72
C PRO A 56 6.26 -7.55 -13.89
N PRO A 57 7.24 -6.89 -14.54
CA PRO A 57 8.23 -6.10 -13.83
C PRO A 57 7.55 -4.99 -13.02
N LYS A 58 8.13 -4.64 -11.86
CA LYS A 58 7.66 -3.54 -11.02
C LYS A 58 7.91 -2.20 -11.71
N SER A 59 7.08 -1.21 -11.40
CA SER A 59 7.31 0.18 -11.82
C SER A 59 8.46 0.83 -11.07
N ASP A 60 8.77 2.07 -11.45
CA ASP A 60 9.78 2.92 -10.84
C ASP A 60 9.33 3.60 -9.53
N VAL A 61 8.10 3.33 -9.06
CA VAL A 61 7.61 3.84 -7.77
C VAL A 61 8.54 3.35 -6.65
N PRO A 62 9.00 4.24 -5.74
CA PRO A 62 9.97 3.85 -4.72
C PRO A 62 9.39 2.83 -3.73
N ILE A 63 10.28 1.98 -3.20
CA ILE A 63 9.95 1.02 -2.15
C ILE A 63 10.03 1.71 -0.79
N ILE A 64 9.00 1.57 0.03
CA ILE A 64 8.96 2.16 1.37
C ILE A 64 9.53 1.22 2.43
N SER A 65 10.28 1.77 3.38
CA SER A 65 10.65 1.13 4.62
C SER A 65 9.60 1.37 5.71
N PRO A 66 9.42 0.45 6.68
CA PRO A 66 8.40 0.60 7.72
C PRO A 66 8.47 1.94 8.46
N ASN A 67 9.66 2.46 8.74
CA ASN A 67 9.85 3.68 9.52
C ASN A 67 9.37 4.95 8.81
N GLU A 68 9.37 4.97 7.48
CA GLU A 68 8.92 6.12 6.68
C GLU A 68 7.40 6.36 6.80
N LEU A 69 6.63 5.38 7.29
CA LEU A 69 5.20 5.58 7.58
C LEU A 69 4.95 6.72 8.57
N ALA A 70 5.90 6.99 9.48
CA ALA A 70 5.78 8.07 10.45
C ALA A 70 5.79 9.48 9.83
N GLU A 71 6.36 9.60 8.62
CA GLU A 71 6.47 10.88 7.90
C GLU A 71 5.16 11.35 7.26
N ALA A 72 4.20 10.45 7.08
CA ALA A 72 2.89 10.76 6.51
C ALA A 72 1.97 11.38 7.56
N ASP A 73 1.12 12.33 7.17
CA ASP A 73 0.03 12.83 8.01
C ASP A 73 -1.21 11.93 7.89
N GLY A 74 -1.42 11.30 6.73
CA GLY A 74 -2.46 10.29 6.49
C GLY A 74 -1.98 9.19 5.56
N ILE A 75 -2.53 8.00 5.71
CA ILE A 75 -2.06 6.81 4.98
C ILE A 75 -3.22 6.10 4.30
N ILE A 76 -3.02 5.65 3.06
CA ILE A 76 -3.97 4.83 2.33
C ILE A 76 -3.28 3.54 1.92
N PHE A 77 -3.76 2.40 2.41
CA PHE A 77 -3.16 1.09 2.20
C PHE A 77 -3.86 0.32 1.07
N GLY A 78 -3.09 -0.22 0.14
CA GLY A 78 -3.59 -0.92 -1.04
C GLY A 78 -3.03 -2.31 -1.21
N PHE A 79 -3.87 -3.33 -1.41
CA PHE A 79 -3.38 -4.70 -1.66
C PHE A 79 -4.40 -5.57 -2.42
N PRO A 80 -3.95 -6.59 -3.17
CA PRO A 80 -4.85 -7.56 -3.75
C PRO A 80 -5.39 -8.47 -2.64
N THR A 81 -6.59 -8.98 -2.82
CA THR A 81 -7.10 -10.02 -1.92
C THR A 81 -6.37 -11.35 -2.13
N ARG A 82 -6.14 -12.05 -1.02
CA ARG A 82 -5.67 -13.44 -0.93
C ARG A 82 -6.53 -14.16 0.09
N PHE A 83 -7.53 -14.89 -0.38
CA PHE A 83 -8.49 -15.62 0.47
C PHE A 83 -9.20 -14.74 1.52
N GLY A 84 -9.61 -13.53 1.12
CA GLY A 84 -10.23 -12.57 2.04
C GLY A 84 -9.26 -11.92 3.02
N MET A 85 -7.96 -11.95 2.74
CA MET A 85 -6.90 -11.30 3.52
C MET A 85 -5.97 -10.49 2.61
N MET A 86 -5.22 -9.55 3.19
CA MET A 86 -4.11 -8.90 2.48
C MET A 86 -3.05 -9.92 2.01
N ALA A 87 -2.28 -9.55 0.99
CA ALA A 87 -1.14 -10.35 0.54
C ALA A 87 -0.06 -10.48 1.63
N ALA A 88 0.63 -11.63 1.66
CA ALA A 88 1.67 -11.91 2.66
C ALA A 88 2.80 -10.85 2.67
N GLN A 89 3.13 -10.30 1.50
CA GLN A 89 4.08 -9.20 1.33
C GLN A 89 3.67 -7.97 2.15
N PHE A 90 2.39 -7.61 2.06
CA PHE A 90 1.84 -6.48 2.81
C PHE A 90 1.81 -6.75 4.30
N LYS A 91 1.41 -7.97 4.70
CA LYS A 91 1.41 -8.38 6.10
C LYS A 91 2.82 -8.36 6.70
N ALA A 92 3.82 -8.85 5.97
CA ALA A 92 5.23 -8.82 6.41
C ALA A 92 5.74 -7.39 6.62
N PHE A 93 5.37 -6.46 5.75
CA PHE A 93 5.68 -5.03 5.92
C PHE A 93 5.05 -4.44 7.18
N LEU A 94 3.76 -4.73 7.44
CA LEU A 94 3.11 -4.30 8.67
C LEU A 94 3.72 -4.95 9.92
N ASP A 95 4.11 -6.22 9.87
CA ASP A 95 4.76 -6.91 10.99
C ASP A 95 6.12 -6.29 11.35
N ALA A 96 6.80 -5.68 10.38
CA ALA A 96 8.03 -4.94 10.61
C ALA A 96 7.83 -3.55 11.27
N THR A 97 6.59 -3.14 11.56
CA THR A 97 6.28 -1.83 12.20
C THR A 97 6.31 -1.87 13.74
N GLY A 98 6.77 -2.96 14.36
CA GLY A 98 6.78 -3.11 15.82
C GLY A 98 7.50 -1.98 16.58
N GLY A 99 8.55 -1.39 15.99
CA GLY A 99 9.23 -0.21 16.53
C GLY A 99 8.34 1.03 16.58
N LEU A 100 7.60 1.31 15.50
CA LEU A 100 6.63 2.41 15.43
C LEU A 100 5.46 2.21 16.38
N TRP A 101 4.99 0.96 16.53
CA TRP A 101 3.91 0.62 17.45
C TRP A 101 4.31 0.89 18.91
N ARG A 102 5.52 0.48 19.29
CA ARG A 102 6.06 0.71 20.65
C ARG A 102 6.09 2.19 21.02
N THR A 103 6.37 3.07 20.07
CA THR A 103 6.49 4.53 20.27
C THR A 103 5.21 5.28 19.92
N GLN A 104 4.13 4.58 19.55
CA GLN A 104 2.84 5.16 19.13
C GLN A 104 2.98 6.15 17.95
N GLN A 105 3.99 5.99 17.09
CA GLN A 105 4.29 6.95 16.03
C GLN A 105 3.22 7.04 14.93
N LEU A 106 2.36 6.03 14.81
CA LEU A 106 1.23 6.04 13.87
C LEU A 106 -0.11 6.40 14.53
N ALA A 107 -0.13 6.60 15.86
CA ALA A 107 -1.35 6.91 16.58
C ALA A 107 -1.94 8.26 16.13
N GLY A 108 -3.26 8.29 15.89
CA GLY A 108 -3.99 9.49 15.49
C GLY A 108 -3.88 9.86 14.01
N LYS A 109 -3.03 9.18 13.23
CA LYS A 109 -2.96 9.40 11.77
C LYS A 109 -4.17 8.73 11.09
N PRO A 110 -4.98 9.46 10.30
CA PRO A 110 -6.07 8.85 9.54
C PRO A 110 -5.54 7.81 8.55
N ALA A 111 -6.28 6.69 8.45
CA ALA A 111 -5.95 5.59 7.54
C ALA A 111 -7.17 5.17 6.72
N GLY A 112 -6.93 4.80 5.46
CA GLY A 112 -7.91 4.19 4.58
C GLY A 112 -7.35 2.91 3.94
N ILE A 113 -8.24 2.06 3.41
CA ILE A 113 -7.87 0.84 2.70
C ILE A 113 -8.55 0.78 1.33
N PHE A 114 -7.88 0.20 0.35
CA PHE A 114 -8.44 -0.16 -0.95
C PHE A 114 -7.87 -1.50 -1.41
N TYR A 115 -8.59 -2.19 -2.26
CA TYR A 115 -8.23 -3.55 -2.67
C TYR A 115 -8.63 -3.84 -4.10
N SER A 116 -8.09 -4.94 -4.62
CA SER A 116 -8.50 -5.53 -5.90
C SER A 116 -8.73 -7.03 -5.73
N THR A 117 -9.78 -7.55 -6.36
CA THR A 117 -10.11 -8.98 -6.41
C THR A 117 -10.62 -9.36 -7.79
N GLY A 118 -10.44 -10.62 -8.18
CA GLY A 118 -10.78 -11.13 -9.50
C GLY A 118 -12.26 -11.52 -9.68
N SER A 119 -13.05 -11.59 -8.61
CA SER A 119 -14.46 -12.00 -8.68
C SER A 119 -15.36 -11.17 -7.76
N GLN A 120 -16.64 -11.06 -8.12
CA GLN A 120 -17.66 -10.51 -7.22
C GLN A 120 -17.81 -11.39 -5.98
N GLY A 121 -17.95 -10.79 -4.80
CA GLY A 121 -17.97 -11.50 -3.52
C GLY A 121 -16.66 -12.21 -3.15
N GLY A 122 -15.58 -12.00 -3.91
CA GLY A 122 -14.26 -12.59 -3.71
C GLY A 122 -13.45 -11.93 -2.59
N GLY A 123 -14.10 -11.45 -1.53
CA GLY A 123 -13.44 -10.83 -0.38
C GLY A 123 -13.34 -9.32 -0.41
N GLN A 124 -14.13 -8.61 -1.22
CA GLN A 124 -14.16 -7.15 -1.24
C GLN A 124 -14.36 -6.58 0.17
N GLU A 125 -15.35 -7.06 0.90
CA GLU A 125 -15.70 -6.50 2.21
C GLU A 125 -14.86 -7.11 3.34
N THR A 126 -14.33 -8.31 3.15
CA THR A 126 -13.66 -9.06 4.22
C THR A 126 -12.15 -8.90 4.24
N THR A 127 -11.54 -8.44 3.15
CA THR A 127 -10.08 -8.22 3.07
C THR A 127 -9.72 -7.00 3.93
N PRO A 128 -9.02 -7.18 5.06
CA PRO A 128 -8.57 -6.10 5.92
C PRO A 128 -7.23 -5.52 5.45
#